data_AF-A0A9W8TMC5-F1
#
_entry.id   AF-A0A9W8TMC5-F1
#
_cell.length_a   1.000
_cell.length_b   1.000
_cell.length_c   1.000
_cell.angle_alpha   90.00
_cell.angle_beta   90.00
_cell.angle_gamma   90.00
#
_symmetry.space_group_name_H-M   'P 1'
#
loop_
_entity.id
_entity.type
_entity.pdbx_description
1 polymer ?
#
loop_
_entity_poly.entity_id
_entity_poly.type
_entity_poly.pdbx_seq_one_letter_code
_entity_poly.pdbx_strand_id
1 'polypeptide(L)'
;MIDRGDGAEGGTAGVLVGTGGVHHTRNAAGWPEVGYMLRKEYWGKGIATEFLRALIEAWWALPREEIEIEVDAETVEGRGGEKNSEKLVVPEILTAIIETGNVGSRRVLEKAGFKEYKEWTEPDSRVGYEGLTASLLAFYLERVPDS
;
A
#
# COMPACT_ATOMS: atom_id res chain seq x y z
N MET A 1 10.75 19.36 -56.33
CA MET A 1 10.30 17.95 -56.16
C MET A 1 11.58 17.14 -56.04
N ILE A 2 12.09 16.79 -54.86
CA ILE A 2 11.44 16.13 -53.71
C ILE A 2 11.97 16.78 -52.42
N ASP A 3 11.06 17.26 -51.58
CA ASP A 3 11.32 17.63 -50.19
C ASP A 3 11.53 16.33 -49.40
N ARG A 4 12.71 16.15 -48.80
CA ARG A 4 12.98 15.05 -47.89
C ARG A 4 12.61 15.54 -46.49
N GLY A 5 11.33 15.39 -46.17
CA GLY A 5 10.86 15.53 -44.80
C GLY A 5 11.41 14.39 -43.95
N ASP A 6 12.56 14.63 -43.31
CA ASP A 6 12.99 13.88 -42.13
C ASP A 6 12.11 14.30 -40.94
N GLY A 7 10.87 13.81 -40.94
CA GLY A 7 9.97 13.85 -39.80
C GLY A 7 10.20 12.62 -38.92
N ALA A 8 11.37 12.54 -38.28
CA ALA A 8 11.53 11.60 -37.18
C ALA A 8 10.73 12.15 -35.99
N GLU A 9 9.49 11.69 -35.83
CA GLU A 9 8.77 11.82 -34.57
C GLU A 9 9.59 11.11 -33.48
N GLY A 10 10.38 11.89 -32.75
CA GLY A 10 11.10 11.45 -31.56
C GLY A 10 10.10 11.13 -30.47
N GLY A 11 9.55 9.91 -30.50
CA GLY A 11 8.77 9.39 -29.39
C GLY A 11 9.62 9.41 -28.13
N THR A 12 9.23 10.20 -27.13
CA THR A 12 9.79 10.09 -25.79
C THR A 12 9.42 8.71 -25.25
N ALA A 13 10.37 7.78 -25.28
CA ALA A 13 10.22 6.52 -24.57
C ALA A 13 10.03 6.84 -23.08
N GLY A 14 8.92 6.38 -22.50
CA GLY A 14 8.67 6.52 -21.07
C GLY A 14 9.79 5.85 -20.26
N VAL A 15 10.15 6.43 -19.13
CA VAL A 15 11.16 5.86 -18.22
C VAL A 15 10.44 5.14 -17.07
N LEU A 16 10.82 3.89 -16.82
CA LEU A 16 10.30 3.13 -15.67
C LEU A 16 10.90 3.67 -14.37
N VAL A 17 10.09 4.43 -13.62
CA VAL A 17 10.47 5.06 -12.34
C VAL A 17 10.37 4.08 -11.16
N GLY A 18 9.46 3.11 -11.22
CA GLY A 18 9.26 2.14 -10.14
C GLY A 18 8.08 1.21 -10.40
N THR A 19 7.69 0.49 -9.35
CA THR A 19 6.56 -0.45 -9.34
C THR A 19 5.78 -0.31 -8.05
N GLY A 20 4.51 -0.69 -8.05
CA GLY A 20 3.69 -0.77 -6.85
C GLY A 20 2.30 -1.30 -7.13
N GLY A 21 1.57 -1.64 -6.07
CA GLY A 21 0.21 -2.16 -6.15
C GLY A 21 -0.22 -2.78 -4.83
N VAL A 22 -1.26 -3.60 -4.89
CA VAL A 22 -1.65 -4.49 -3.79
C VAL A 22 -0.99 -5.85 -4.04
N HIS A 23 0.04 -6.19 -3.27
CA HIS A 23 0.84 -7.41 -3.49
C HIS A 23 0.37 -8.61 -2.68
N HIS A 24 -0.44 -8.40 -1.64
CA HIS A 24 -1.19 -9.45 -0.96
C HIS A 24 -2.66 -9.06 -0.93
N THR A 25 -3.55 -9.96 -1.33
CA THR A 25 -5.00 -9.78 -1.09
C THR A 25 -5.38 -10.15 0.35
N ARG A 26 -4.51 -10.91 1.04
CA ARG A 26 -4.59 -11.26 2.46
C ARG A 26 -3.17 -11.36 3.03
N ASN A 27 -2.78 -10.40 3.86
CA ASN A 27 -1.53 -10.47 4.62
C ASN A 27 -1.72 -11.25 5.92
N ALA A 28 -0.72 -11.21 6.82
CA ALA A 28 -0.79 -11.88 8.11
C ALA A 28 -1.98 -11.42 8.99
N ALA A 29 -2.49 -10.20 8.78
CA ALA A 29 -3.67 -9.67 9.46
C ALA A 29 -4.99 -9.95 8.71
N GLY A 30 -4.93 -10.65 7.57
CA GLY A 30 -6.09 -11.01 6.74
C GLY A 30 -6.52 -9.96 5.71
N TRP A 31 -5.85 -8.81 5.65
CA TRP A 31 -6.25 -7.66 4.83
C TRP A 31 -5.40 -7.51 3.56
N PRO A 32 -5.90 -6.79 2.54
CA PRO A 32 -5.10 -6.41 1.38
C PRO A 32 -3.95 -5.48 1.79
N GLU A 33 -2.77 -5.67 1.19
CA GLU A 33 -1.54 -4.97 1.53
C GLU A 33 -0.95 -4.24 0.32
N VAL A 34 -0.71 -2.93 0.48
CA VAL A 34 -0.07 -2.06 -0.51
C VAL A 34 1.44 -2.08 -0.34
N GLY A 35 2.15 -2.13 -1.46
CA GLY A 35 3.60 -2.02 -1.55
C GLY A 35 4.04 -1.26 -2.79
N TYR A 36 5.19 -0.59 -2.69
CA TYR A 36 5.79 0.12 -3.82
C TYR A 36 7.30 0.26 -3.64
N MET A 37 8.00 0.39 -4.76
CA MET A 37 9.42 0.65 -4.83
C MET A 37 9.72 1.58 -5.99
N LEU A 38 10.35 2.72 -5.70
CA LEU A 38 10.83 3.67 -6.70
C LEU A 38 12.35 3.68 -6.74
N ARG A 39 12.91 3.92 -7.93
CA ARG A 39 14.33 4.19 -8.10
C ARG A 39 14.75 5.42 -7.29
N LYS A 40 15.94 5.36 -6.68
CA LYS A 40 16.42 6.35 -5.71
C LYS A 40 16.54 7.75 -6.31
N GLU A 41 16.90 7.85 -7.59
CA GLU A 41 17.04 9.12 -8.32
C GLU A 41 15.72 9.93 -8.40
N TYR A 42 14.59 9.28 -8.12
CA TYR A 42 13.26 9.87 -8.18
C TYR A 42 12.64 10.13 -6.80
N TRP A 43 13.36 9.83 -5.72
CA TRP A 43 12.89 10.11 -4.36
C TRP A 43 12.81 11.61 -4.09
N GLY A 44 11.94 12.00 -3.15
CA GLY A 44 11.76 13.42 -2.78
C GLY A 44 10.98 14.26 -3.79
N LYS A 45 10.55 13.69 -4.93
CA LYS A 45 9.80 14.39 -6.00
C LYS A 45 8.28 14.29 -5.87
N GLY A 46 7.75 13.64 -4.84
CA GLY A 46 6.31 13.45 -4.64
C GLY A 46 5.67 12.30 -5.42
N ILE A 47 6.41 11.65 -6.32
CA ILE A 47 5.91 10.59 -7.22
C ILE A 47 5.27 9.43 -6.45
N ALA A 48 5.87 8.97 -5.35
CA ALA A 48 5.29 7.89 -4.54
C ALA A 48 3.94 8.28 -3.92
N THR A 49 3.78 9.54 -3.50
CA THR A 49 2.54 10.04 -2.92
C THR A 49 1.45 10.16 -3.99
N GLU A 50 1.79 10.65 -5.18
CA GLU A 50 0.85 10.72 -6.30
C GLU A 50 0.40 9.31 -6.73
N PHE A 51 1.37 8.40 -6.93
CA PHE A 51 1.11 7.00 -7.24
C PHE A 51 0.18 6.36 -6.20
N LEU A 52 0.48 6.51 -4.91
CA LEU A 52 -0.29 5.87 -3.85
C LEU A 52 -1.72 6.40 -3.79
N ARG A 53 -1.94 7.70 -4.00
CA ARG A 53 -3.30 8.28 -4.05
C ARG A 53 -4.10 7.74 -5.23
N ALA A 54 -3.50 7.69 -6.42
CA ALA A 54 -4.14 7.11 -7.59
C ALA A 54 -4.45 5.62 -7.41
N LEU A 55 -3.54 4.86 -6.79
CA LEU A 55 -3.75 3.46 -6.45
C LEU A 55 -4.91 3.28 -5.47
N ILE A 56 -5.01 4.11 -4.43
CA ILE A 56 -6.10 4.08 -3.45
C ILE A 56 -7.45 4.33 -4.13
N GLU A 57 -7.53 5.37 -4.96
CA GLU A 57 -8.74 5.71 -5.73
C GLU A 57 -9.15 4.56 -6.64
N ALA A 58 -8.20 4.02 -7.41
CA ALA A 58 -8.43 2.88 -8.29
C ALA A 58 -8.85 1.63 -7.50
N TRP A 59 -8.23 1.37 -6.35
CA TRP A 59 -8.59 0.27 -5.47
C TRP A 59 -10.04 0.40 -5.06
N TRP A 60 -10.46 1.54 -4.51
CA TRP A 60 -11.83 1.75 -4.02
C TRP A 60 -12.91 1.82 -5.10
N ALA A 61 -12.53 2.07 -6.36
CA ALA A 61 -13.45 2.05 -7.50
C ALA A 61 -13.84 0.63 -7.96
N LEU A 62 -13.10 -0.42 -7.57
CA LEU A 62 -13.46 -1.80 -7.90
C LEU A 62 -14.83 -2.21 -7.31
N PRO A 63 -15.57 -3.15 -7.91
CA PRO A 63 -16.78 -3.70 -7.30
C PRO A 63 -16.45 -4.42 -5.99
N ARG A 64 -17.32 -4.31 -4.98
CA ARG A 64 -17.21 -4.98 -3.68
C ARG A 64 -18.28 -6.04 -3.52
N GLU A 65 -17.92 -7.13 -2.87
CA GLU A 65 -18.82 -8.19 -2.41
C GLU A 65 -18.53 -8.46 -0.92
N GLU A 66 -19.56 -8.81 -0.17
CA GLU A 66 -19.38 -9.25 1.22
C GLU A 66 -18.76 -10.65 1.22
N ILE A 67 -17.63 -10.80 1.89
CA ILE A 67 -16.92 -12.07 2.02
C ILE A 67 -16.60 -12.36 3.49
N GLU A 68 -16.53 -13.63 3.83
CA GLU A 68 -16.10 -14.07 5.15
C GLU A 68 -14.60 -14.36 5.16
N ILE A 69 -13.87 -13.70 6.05
CA ILE A 69 -12.41 -13.79 6.17
C ILE A 69 -12.01 -13.84 7.64
N GLU A 70 -10.91 -14.52 7.92
CA GLU A 70 -10.23 -14.41 9.22
C GLU A 70 -9.28 -13.21 9.19
N VAL A 71 -9.32 -12.39 10.24
CA VAL A 71 -8.51 -11.17 10.39
C VAL A 71 -7.98 -11.07 11.82
N ASP A 72 -6.91 -10.30 12.00
CA ASP A 72 -6.40 -9.98 13.34
C ASP A 72 -7.48 -9.18 14.12
N ALA A 73 -7.84 -9.66 15.32
CA ALA A 73 -8.88 -9.05 16.15
C ALA A 73 -8.60 -7.56 16.44
N GLU A 74 -7.34 -7.17 16.63
CA GLU A 74 -6.94 -5.78 16.87
C GLU A 74 -7.33 -4.85 15.71
N THR A 75 -7.49 -5.39 14.51
CA THR A 75 -7.86 -4.61 13.31
C THR A 75 -9.37 -4.39 13.16
N VAL A 76 -10.19 -5.06 13.98
CA VAL A 76 -11.66 -4.94 13.97
C VAL A 76 -12.24 -4.45 15.29
N GLU A 77 -11.43 -4.37 16.36
CA GLU A 77 -11.85 -3.80 17.63
C GLU A 77 -12.42 -2.39 17.46
N GLY A 78 -13.68 -2.21 17.87
CA GLY A 78 -14.38 -0.93 17.78
C GLY A 78 -14.84 -0.51 16.38
N ARG A 79 -14.68 -1.35 15.35
CA ARG A 79 -15.06 -1.05 13.95
C ARG A 79 -16.43 -1.56 13.50
N GLY A 80 -17.25 -2.05 14.44
CA GLY A 80 -18.62 -2.48 14.19
C GLY A 80 -18.94 -3.85 14.78
N GLY A 81 -20.19 -4.25 14.63
CA GLY A 81 -20.73 -5.54 15.11
C GLY A 81 -21.25 -5.52 16.54
N GLU A 82 -22.23 -6.38 16.82
CA GLU A 82 -22.73 -6.59 18.18
C GLU A 82 -21.66 -7.30 19.02
N LYS A 83 -21.43 -6.81 20.24
CA LYS A 83 -20.60 -7.52 21.21
C LYS A 83 -21.19 -8.92 21.40
N ASN A 84 -20.42 -9.96 21.07
CA ASN A 84 -20.74 -11.41 21.17
C ASN A 84 -21.30 -12.11 19.91
N SER A 85 -21.18 -11.54 18.70
CA SER A 85 -21.43 -12.32 17.47
C SER A 85 -20.20 -13.16 17.08
N GLU A 86 -20.43 -14.40 16.62
CA GLU A 86 -19.34 -15.27 16.10
C GLU A 86 -18.69 -14.69 14.83
N LYS A 87 -19.39 -13.81 14.12
CA LYS A 87 -18.94 -13.12 12.91
C LYS A 87 -19.21 -11.63 13.03
N LEU A 88 -18.27 -10.82 12.58
CA LEU A 88 -18.38 -9.36 12.55
C LEU A 88 -18.43 -8.90 11.10
N VAL A 89 -19.39 -8.03 10.78
CA VAL A 89 -19.44 -7.34 9.50
C VAL A 89 -18.77 -5.98 9.69
N VAL A 90 -17.65 -5.77 9.00
CA VAL A 90 -16.86 -4.55 9.05
C VAL A 90 -16.47 -4.10 7.64
N PRO A 91 -16.27 -2.79 7.40
CA PRO A 91 -15.72 -2.32 6.12
C PRO A 91 -14.32 -2.86 5.86
N GLU A 92 -13.98 -3.09 4.57
CA GLU A 92 -12.62 -3.38 4.14
C GLU A 92 -11.66 -2.24 4.52
N ILE A 93 -10.44 -2.59 4.94
CA ILE A 93 -9.31 -1.68 5.05
C ILE A 93 -8.19 -2.08 4.10
N LEU A 94 -7.43 -1.10 3.61
CA LEU A 94 -6.11 -1.32 3.02
C LEU A 94 -5.05 -1.28 4.11
N THR A 95 -4.03 -2.12 4.00
CA THR A 95 -2.90 -2.13 4.92
C THR A 95 -1.58 -1.85 4.21
N ALA A 96 -0.56 -1.48 4.97
CA ALA A 96 0.83 -1.42 4.52
C ALA A 96 1.75 -1.73 5.69
N ILE A 97 2.88 -2.39 5.43
CA ILE A 97 3.89 -2.69 6.44
C ILE A 97 5.22 -2.13 5.96
N ILE A 98 5.93 -1.45 6.85
CA ILE A 98 7.28 -0.92 6.59
C ILE A 98 8.20 -1.28 7.74
N GLU A 99 9.51 -1.27 7.48
CA GLU A 99 10.47 -1.15 8.58
C GLU A 99 10.33 0.21 9.27
N THR A 100 10.45 0.24 10.60
CA THR A 100 10.31 1.47 11.41
C THR A 100 11.32 2.55 10.99
N GLY A 101 12.49 2.14 10.49
CA GLY A 101 13.52 3.03 9.94
C GLY A 101 13.19 3.64 8.57
N ASN A 102 12.14 3.19 7.89
CA ASN A 102 11.76 3.70 6.57
C ASN A 102 10.94 5.00 6.66
N VAL A 103 11.63 6.08 7.03
CA VAL A 103 11.06 7.43 7.15
C VAL A 103 10.42 7.93 5.86
N GLY A 104 10.96 7.51 4.70
CA GLY A 104 10.43 7.87 3.39
C GLY A 104 9.01 7.32 3.17
N SER A 105 8.84 6.01 3.33
CA SER A 105 7.54 5.36 3.18
C SER A 105 6.56 5.77 4.28
N ARG A 106 7.01 5.96 5.54
CA ARG A 106 6.15 6.48 6.63
C ARG A 106 5.47 7.78 6.22
N ARG A 107 6.25 8.76 5.74
CA ARG A 107 5.72 10.06 5.30
C ARG A 107 4.78 9.97 4.09
N VAL A 108 5.04 9.03 3.18
CA VAL A 108 4.16 8.81 2.02
C VAL A 108 2.82 8.22 2.45
N LEU A 109 2.84 7.23 3.35
CA LEU A 109 1.65 6.60 3.92
C LEU A 109 0.80 7.62 4.68
N GLU A 110 1.41 8.40 5.58
CA GLU A 110 0.74 9.48 6.33
C GLU A 110 0.07 10.50 5.38
N LYS A 111 0.77 10.96 4.33
CA LYS A 111 0.24 11.90 3.33
C LYS A 111 -0.89 11.31 2.47
N ALA A 112 -0.97 10.00 2.39
CA ALA A 112 -2.03 9.27 1.70
C ALA A 112 -3.20 8.91 2.64
N GLY A 113 -3.12 9.26 3.92
CA GLY A 113 -4.20 9.08 4.91
C GLY A 113 -4.12 7.80 5.74
N PHE A 114 -3.07 6.99 5.55
CA PHE A 114 -2.84 5.80 6.37
C PHE A 114 -2.53 6.18 7.82
N LYS A 115 -2.98 5.35 8.77
CA LYS A 115 -2.75 5.49 10.21
C LYS A 115 -1.99 4.28 10.74
N GLU A 116 -1.01 4.53 11.62
CA GLU A 116 -0.29 3.49 12.35
C GLU A 116 -1.23 2.75 13.31
N TYR A 117 -1.07 1.43 13.44
CA TYR A 117 -1.85 0.65 14.43
C TYR A 117 -1.07 -0.41 15.20
N LYS A 118 0.07 -0.89 14.68
CA LYS A 118 0.84 -1.96 15.32
C LYS A 118 2.32 -1.88 14.98
N GLU A 119 3.17 -2.03 15.99
CA GLU A 119 4.61 -2.19 15.83
C GLU A 119 5.03 -3.52 16.45
N TRP A 120 5.92 -4.26 15.79
CA TRP A 120 6.47 -5.50 16.31
C TRP A 120 7.89 -5.75 15.78
N THR A 121 8.56 -6.73 16.37
CA THR A 121 9.86 -7.22 15.89
C THR A 121 9.75 -8.69 15.51
N GLU A 122 10.39 -9.07 14.42
CA GLU A 122 10.47 -10.46 13.97
C GLU A 122 11.87 -10.79 13.44
N PRO A 123 12.25 -12.08 13.33
CA PRO A 123 13.48 -12.47 12.65
C PRO A 123 13.49 -11.94 11.21
N ASP A 124 14.60 -11.33 10.81
CA ASP A 124 14.72 -10.79 9.44
C ASP A 124 14.85 -11.93 8.43
N SER A 125 13.86 -12.06 7.55
CA SER A 125 13.79 -13.12 6.54
C SER A 125 14.50 -12.76 5.23
N ARG A 126 15.06 -11.54 5.12
CA ARG A 126 15.77 -11.10 3.92
C ARG A 126 17.12 -11.82 3.81
N VAL A 127 17.44 -12.24 2.58
CA VAL A 127 18.74 -12.85 2.27
C VAL A 127 19.88 -11.92 2.69
N GLY A 128 20.80 -12.42 3.52
CA GLY A 128 21.94 -11.67 4.04
C GLY A 128 21.70 -10.95 5.38
N TYR A 129 20.54 -11.13 6.01
CA TYR A 129 20.18 -10.60 7.32
C TYR A 129 20.00 -11.70 8.38
N GLU A 130 20.62 -12.88 8.17
CA GLU A 130 20.45 -14.03 9.04
C GLU A 130 20.89 -13.73 10.49
N GLY A 131 20.02 -14.05 11.45
CA GLY A 131 20.25 -13.78 12.87
C GLY A 131 19.96 -12.34 13.31
N LEU A 132 19.54 -11.47 12.39
CA LEU A 132 19.07 -10.12 12.71
C LEU A 132 17.56 -10.09 12.96
N THR A 133 17.08 -8.97 13.49
CA THR A 133 15.65 -8.71 13.70
C THR A 133 15.24 -7.50 12.87
N ALA A 134 14.06 -7.60 12.26
CA ALA A 134 13.39 -6.48 11.60
C ALA A 134 12.39 -5.86 12.59
N SER A 135 12.40 -4.53 12.70
CA SER A 135 11.36 -3.77 13.42
C SER A 135 10.36 -3.26 12.41
N LEU A 136 9.11 -3.71 12.51
CA LEU A 136 8.05 -3.48 11.54
C LEU A 136 6.95 -2.61 12.13
N LEU A 137 6.37 -1.77 11.28
CA LEU A 137 5.27 -0.88 11.60
C LEU A 137 4.16 -1.05 10.56
N ALA A 138 2.98 -1.42 11.04
CA ALA A 138 1.80 -1.59 10.21
C ALA A 138 0.90 -0.36 10.25
N PHE A 139 0.30 -0.11 9.08
CA PHE A 139 -0.62 0.96 8.80
C PHE A 139 -1.92 0.41 8.26
N TYR A 140 -3.02 1.14 8.47
CA TYR A 140 -4.30 0.89 7.81
C TYR A 140 -4.86 2.16 7.19
N LEU A 141 -5.70 1.98 6.18
CA LEU A 141 -6.52 3.03 5.55
C LEU A 141 -7.96 2.51 5.42
N GLU A 142 -8.89 3.22 6.04
CA GLU A 142 -10.32 3.00 5.88
C GLU A 142 -10.80 3.64 4.57
N ARG A 143 -11.83 3.05 3.95
CA ARG A 143 -12.54 3.72 2.85
C ARG A 143 -13.17 5.01 3.39
N VAL A 144 -12.83 6.14 2.78
CA VAL A 144 -13.56 7.38 3.01
C VAL A 144 -14.94 7.23 2.37
N PRO A 145 -16.06 7.46 3.09
CA PRO A 145 -17.38 7.45 2.49
C PRO A 145 -17.44 8.48 1.35
N ASP A 146 -18.10 8.12 0.24
CA ASP A 146 -18.39 9.07 -0.83
C ASP A 146 -19.22 10.22 -0.23
N SER A 147 -18.69 11.45 -0.28
CA SER A 147 -19.33 12.68 0.24
C SER A 147 -20.42 13.22 -0.66
#